data_AF-A0A660YYS9-F1
#
_entry.id   AF-A0A660YYS9-F1
#
_cell.length_a   1.000
_cell.length_b   1.000
_cell.length_c   1.000
_cell.angle_alpha   90.00
_cell.angle_beta   90.00
_cell.angle_gamma   90.00
#
_symmetry.space_group_name_H-M   'P 1'
#
loop_
_entity.id
_entity.type
_entity.pdbx_description
1 polymer ?
#
loop_
_entity_poly.entity_id
_entity_poly.type
_entity_poly.pdbx_seq_one_letter_code
_entity_poly.pdbx_strand_id
1 'polypeptide(L)'
;FKMAIGTMVMGTGFLMMTGAALQSVDGEKAMLFWLIFAYLLHVLGELSISPVALSFITKLAPAKYASIMMGLYFGATGLGGKLAGMLGELATSSGELEVFTGIFIFCVLFGALLLVFFKKLNALTHGAENINEN
;
A
#
# COMPACT_ATOMS: atom_id res chain seq x y z
N PHE A 1 2.59 -12.85 -4.74
CA PHE A 1 1.14 -12.65 -5.03
C PHE A 1 0.46 -11.83 -3.94
N LYS A 2 0.71 -12.16 -2.66
CA LYS A 2 0.12 -11.51 -1.47
C LYS A 2 0.29 -9.98 -1.42
N MET A 3 1.47 -9.45 -1.79
CA MET A 3 1.71 -8.00 -1.83
C MET A 3 0.83 -7.24 -2.85
N ALA A 4 0.56 -7.85 -4.01
CA ALA A 4 -0.25 -7.19 -5.05
C ALA A 4 -1.71 -7.07 -4.60
N ILE A 5 -2.26 -8.13 -4.01
CA ILE A 5 -3.61 -8.12 -3.42
C ILE A 5 -3.68 -7.12 -2.26
N GLY A 6 -2.70 -7.16 -1.34
CA GLY A 6 -2.65 -6.21 -0.22
C GLY A 6 -2.65 -4.74 -0.68
N THR A 7 -1.95 -4.43 -1.77
CA THR A 7 -1.92 -3.08 -2.34
C THR A 7 -3.27 -2.65 -2.93
N MET A 8 -3.96 -3.56 -3.62
CA MET A 8 -5.31 -3.27 -4.15
C MET A 8 -6.32 -3.09 -3.01
N VAL A 9 -6.25 -3.91 -1.96
CA VAL A 9 -7.11 -3.79 -0.77
C VAL A 9 -6.85 -2.46 -0.04
N MET A 10 -5.57 -2.06 0.11
CA MET A 10 -5.21 -0.74 0.62
C MET A 10 -5.84 0.37 -0.23
N GLY A 11 -5.76 0.27 -1.55
CA GLY A 11 -6.41 1.20 -2.48
C GLY A 11 -7.91 1.30 -2.23
N THR A 12 -8.62 0.18 -2.05
CA THR A 12 -10.06 0.19 -1.76
C THR A 12 -10.42 0.91 -0.46
N GLY A 13 -9.50 1.06 0.50
CA GLY A 13 -9.69 1.92 1.66
C GLY A 13 -9.80 3.41 1.29
N PHE A 14 -9.01 3.88 0.31
CA PHE A 14 -9.13 5.23 -0.24
C PHE A 14 -10.41 5.45 -1.07
N LEU A 15 -10.98 4.39 -1.63
CA LEU A 15 -12.31 4.47 -2.26
C LEU A 15 -13.40 4.79 -1.22
N MET A 16 -13.30 4.22 -0.02
CA MET A 16 -14.21 4.55 1.10
C MET A 16 -14.04 6.01 1.54
N MET A 17 -12.81 6.54 1.50
CA MET A 17 -12.55 7.96 1.79
C MET A 17 -13.06 8.90 0.69
N THR A 18 -13.03 8.47 -0.56
CA THR A 18 -13.69 9.18 -1.67
C THR A 18 -15.21 9.24 -1.44
N GLY A 19 -15.83 8.13 -1.01
CA GLY A 19 -17.24 8.09 -0.64
C GLY A 19 -17.60 9.01 0.53
N ALA A 20 -16.73 9.08 1.55
CA ALA A 20 -16.88 10.02 2.65
C ALA A 20 -16.80 11.48 2.18
N ALA A 21 -15.82 11.80 1.34
CA ALA A 21 -15.64 13.15 0.79
C ALA A 21 -16.86 13.58 -0.03
N LEU A 22 -17.43 12.67 -0.84
CA LEU A 22 -18.66 12.91 -1.59
C LEU A 22 -19.86 13.21 -0.67
N GLN A 23 -20.00 12.47 0.43
CA GLN A 23 -21.09 12.70 1.39
C GLN A 23 -20.94 14.04 2.11
N SER A 24 -19.71 14.52 2.30
CA SER A 24 -19.45 15.80 2.98
C SER A 24 -19.51 17.03 2.07
N VAL A 25 -19.74 16.88 0.76
CA VAL A 25 -19.79 18.00 -0.20
C VAL A 25 -20.91 18.99 0.14
N ASP A 26 -22.06 18.52 0.62
CA ASP A 26 -23.21 19.37 0.98
C ASP A 26 -23.07 20.05 2.35
N GLY A 27 -21.90 19.96 3.00
CA GLY A 27 -21.62 20.54 4.31
C GLY A 27 -22.07 19.67 5.49
N GLU A 28 -22.64 18.50 5.22
CA GLU A 28 -22.92 17.49 6.25
C GLU A 28 -21.64 16.74 6.65
N LYS A 29 -21.58 16.30 7.91
CA LYS A 29 -20.46 15.46 8.35
C LYS A 29 -20.63 14.05 7.78
N ALA A 30 -19.58 13.54 7.13
CA ALA A 30 -19.56 12.16 6.68
C ALA A 30 -19.79 11.19 7.85
N MET A 31 -20.48 10.08 7.58
CA MET A 31 -20.78 9.07 8.60
C MET A 31 -19.49 8.36 9.05
N LEU A 32 -19.35 8.11 10.35
CA LEU A 32 -18.17 7.44 10.93
C LEU A 32 -17.90 6.05 10.32
N PHE A 33 -18.93 5.40 9.79
CA PHE A 33 -18.84 4.10 9.12
C PHE A 33 -17.78 4.08 8.01
N TRP A 34 -17.66 5.14 7.20
CA TRP A 34 -16.66 5.21 6.13
C TRP A 34 -15.23 5.10 6.67
N LEU A 35 -14.98 5.75 7.80
CA LEU A 35 -13.68 5.75 8.45
C LEU A 35 -13.35 4.35 8.99
N ILE A 36 -14.32 3.70 9.65
CA ILE A 36 -14.15 2.34 10.19
C ILE A 36 -13.77 1.36 9.07
N PHE A 37 -14.48 1.41 7.93
CA PHE A 37 -14.18 0.55 6.79
C PHE A 37 -12.86 0.89 6.10
N ALA A 38 -12.52 2.17 5.95
CA ALA A 38 -11.24 2.59 5.40
C ALA A 38 -10.07 2.05 6.24
N TYR A 39 -10.11 2.22 7.57
CA TYR A 39 -9.07 1.70 8.46
C TYR A 39 -9.01 0.17 8.45
N LEU A 40 -10.16 -0.51 8.44
CA LEU A 40 -10.20 -1.97 8.33
C LEU A 40 -9.49 -2.46 7.06
N LEU A 41 -9.81 -1.86 5.92
CA LEU A 41 -9.19 -2.22 4.64
C LEU A 41 -7.69 -1.88 4.60
N HIS A 42 -7.28 -0.73 5.14
CA HIS A 42 -5.87 -0.37 5.24
C HIS A 42 -5.08 -1.37 6.08
N VAL A 43 -5.58 -1.77 7.25
CA VAL A 43 -4.93 -2.77 8.11
C VAL A 43 -4.85 -4.14 7.43
N LEU A 44 -5.91 -4.57 6.73
CA LEU A 44 -5.89 -5.82 5.96
C LEU A 44 -4.84 -5.80 4.84
N GLY A 45 -4.73 -4.66 4.15
CA GLY A 45 -3.68 -4.42 3.16
C GLY A 45 -2.29 -4.49 3.78
N GLU A 46 -2.09 -3.81 4.90
CA GLU A 46 -0.81 -3.74 5.62
C GLU A 46 -0.35 -5.11 6.11
N LEU A 47 -1.24 -5.90 6.71
CA LEU A 47 -0.98 -7.27 7.16
C LEU A 47 -0.53 -8.19 6.02
N SER A 48 -0.93 -7.90 4.79
CA SER A 48 -0.53 -8.67 3.60
C SER A 48 0.82 -8.23 3.03
N ILE A 49 1.26 -7.00 3.31
CA ILE A 49 2.49 -6.41 2.75
C ILE A 49 3.65 -6.55 3.72
N SER A 50 3.48 -6.19 4.99
CA SER A 50 4.57 -6.08 5.97
C SER A 50 5.34 -7.38 6.25
N PRO A 51 4.71 -8.55 6.50
CA PRO A 51 5.46 -9.80 6.72
C PRO A 51 6.16 -10.29 5.44
N VAL A 52 5.55 -10.01 4.29
CA VAL A 52 6.07 -10.45 2.99
C VAL A 52 7.30 -9.61 2.60
N ALA A 53 7.22 -8.28 2.73
CA ALA A 53 8.34 -7.38 2.46
C ALA A 53 9.56 -7.70 3.34
N LEU A 54 9.34 -7.90 4.65
CA LEU A 54 10.41 -8.23 5.58
C LEU A 54 11.04 -9.60 5.27
N SER A 55 10.22 -10.61 4.94
CA SER A 55 10.72 -11.92 4.53
C SER A 55 11.52 -11.87 3.23
N PHE A 56 11.17 -11.01 2.27
CA PHE A 56 11.94 -10.87 1.03
C PHE A 56 13.30 -10.24 1.29
N ILE A 57 13.37 -9.22 2.15
CA ILE A 57 14.63 -8.55 2.48
C ILE A 57 15.60 -9.55 3.13
N THR A 58 15.14 -10.36 4.08
CA THR A 58 16.02 -11.32 4.76
C THR A 58 16.43 -12.50 3.88
N LYS A 59 15.56 -12.95 2.97
CA LYS A 59 15.84 -14.09 2.07
C LYS A 59 16.71 -13.73 0.86
N LEU A 60 16.55 -12.52 0.30
CA LEU A 60 17.31 -12.10 -0.89
C LEU A 60 18.56 -11.27 -0.56
N ALA A 61 18.68 -10.72 0.66
CA ALA A 61 19.85 -9.92 0.99
C ALA A 61 21.12 -10.79 1.07
N PRO A 62 22.23 -10.37 0.42
CA PRO A 62 23.52 -11.00 0.67
C PRO A 62 23.93 -10.81 2.13
N ALA A 63 24.50 -11.85 2.76
CA ALA A 63 24.86 -11.83 4.18
C ALA A 63 25.70 -10.61 4.61
N LYS A 64 26.56 -10.11 3.71
CA LYS A 64 27.40 -8.92 3.93
C LYS A 64 26.62 -7.60 3.95
N TYR A 65 25.46 -7.53 3.30
CA TYR A 65 24.68 -6.30 3.08
C TYR A 65 23.30 -6.33 3.74
N ALA A 66 23.01 -7.33 4.58
CA ALA A 66 21.71 -7.51 5.22
C ALA A 66 21.26 -6.28 6.03
N SER A 67 22.17 -5.66 6.81
CA SER A 67 21.88 -4.44 7.58
C SER A 67 21.62 -3.22 6.68
N ILE A 68 22.31 -3.11 5.54
CA ILE A 68 22.10 -2.04 4.57
C ILE A 68 20.75 -2.18 3.87
N MET A 69 20.33 -3.40 3.52
CA MET A 69 19.03 -3.66 2.92
C MET A 69 17.88 -3.34 3.88
N MET A 70 18.03 -3.64 5.17
CA MET A 70 17.06 -3.20 6.19
C MET A 70 17.07 -1.68 6.40
N GLY A 71 18.25 -1.05 6.36
CA GLY A 71 18.34 0.42 6.39
C GLY A 71 17.61 1.07 5.21
N LEU A 72 17.74 0.49 4.01
CA LEU A 72 17.02 0.95 2.82
C LEU A 72 15.50 0.76 2.95
N TYR A 73 15.04 -0.36 3.53
CA TYR A 73 13.62 -0.57 3.81
C TYR A 73 13.04 0.51 4.72
N PHE A 74 13.67 0.78 5.86
CA PHE A 74 13.20 1.84 6.77
C PHE A 74 13.34 3.23 6.14
N GLY A 75 14.39 3.49 5.36
CA GLY A 75 14.55 4.71 4.60
C GLY A 75 13.42 4.93 3.58
N ALA A 76 13.05 3.88 2.84
CA ALA A 76 11.94 3.91 1.91
C ALA A 76 10.60 4.15 2.62
N THR A 77 10.36 3.50 3.76
CA THR A 77 9.17 3.74 4.59
C THR A 77 9.10 5.19 5.08
N GLY A 78 10.22 5.76 5.53
CA GLY A 78 10.29 7.17 5.95
C GLY A 78 10.01 8.15 4.81
N LEU A 79 10.57 7.90 3.62
CA LEU A 79 10.26 8.68 2.40
C LEU A 79 8.79 8.54 2.01
N GLY A 80 8.21 7.34 2.15
CA GLY A 80 6.78 7.10 1.96
C GLY A 80 5.93 7.93 2.91
N GLY A 81 6.31 8.03 4.18
CA GLY A 81 5.65 8.90 5.16
C GLY A 81 5.70 10.38 4.77
N LYS A 82 6.84 10.87 4.26
CA LYS A 82 6.96 12.24 3.74
C LYS A 82 6.03 12.47 2.54
N LEU A 83 5.98 11.54 1.60
CA LEU A 83 5.09 11.61 0.44
C LEU A 83 3.62 11.60 0.86
N ALA A 84 3.25 10.77 1.84
CA ALA A 84 1.90 10.73 2.40
C ALA A 84 1.52 12.08 3.04
N GLY A 85 2.45 12.73 3.75
CA GLY A 85 2.24 14.09 4.29
C GLY A 85 1.97 15.12 3.19
N MET A 86 2.76 15.11 2.11
CA MET A 86 2.56 16.00 0.96
C MET A 86 1.21 15.76 0.27
N LEU A 87 0.79 14.50 0.13
CA LEU A 87 -0.53 14.16 -0.42
C LEU A 87 -1.65 14.63 0.53
N GLY A 88 -1.45 14.56 1.84
CA GLY A 88 -2.39 15.10 2.83
C GLY A 88 -2.56 16.61 2.73
N GLU A 89 -1.45 17.36 2.59
CA GLU A 89 -1.49 18.81 2.34
C GLU A 89 -2.23 19.15 1.04
N LEU A 90 -1.97 18.38 -0.02
CA LEU A 90 -2.68 18.52 -1.30
C LEU A 90 -4.18 18.25 -1.17
N ALA A 91 -4.60 17.30 -0.33
CA ALA A 91 -6.02 17.02 -0.10
C ALA A 91 -6.74 18.24 0.51
N THR A 92 -6.09 18.93 1.45
CA THR A 92 -6.63 20.17 2.05
C THR A 92 -6.68 21.33 1.05
N SER A 93 -5.67 21.47 0.18
CA SER A 93 -5.58 22.62 -0.72
C SER A 93 -6.28 22.45 -2.07
N SER A 94 -6.28 21.24 -2.64
CA SER A 94 -6.74 20.95 -4.02
C SER A 94 -8.03 20.13 -4.07
N GLY A 95 -8.48 19.58 -2.93
CA GLY A 95 -9.72 18.83 -2.83
C GLY A 95 -9.49 17.37 -2.44
N GLU A 96 -10.14 16.96 -1.35
CA GLU A 96 -10.04 15.61 -0.78
C GLU A 96 -10.49 14.53 -1.76
N LEU A 97 -11.55 14.80 -2.53
CA LEU A 97 -12.11 13.89 -3.52
C LEU A 97 -11.09 13.53 -4.60
N GLU A 98 -10.44 14.53 -5.19
CA GLU A 98 -9.47 14.32 -6.27
C GLU A 98 -8.26 13.52 -5.78
N VAL A 99 -7.73 13.88 -4.61
CA VAL A 99 -6.55 13.22 -4.05
C VAL A 99 -6.85 11.78 -3.64
N PHE A 100 -7.95 11.52 -2.94
CA PHE A 100 -8.30 10.15 -2.53
C PHE A 100 -8.64 9.26 -3.72
N THR A 101 -9.34 9.79 -4.73
CA THR A 101 -9.62 9.05 -5.97
C THR A 101 -8.34 8.77 -6.74
N GLY A 102 -7.42 9.74 -6.82
CA GLY A 102 -6.12 9.58 -7.45
C GLY A 102 -5.28 8.48 -6.79
N ILE A 103 -5.24 8.45 -5.46
CA ILE A 103 -4.54 7.40 -4.69
C ILE A 103 -5.17 6.03 -4.94
N PHE A 104 -6.50 5.94 -4.96
CA PHE A 104 -7.21 4.69 -5.26
C PHE A 104 -6.82 4.15 -6.65
N ILE A 105 -6.93 4.98 -7.68
CA ILE A 105 -6.59 4.59 -9.06
C ILE A 105 -5.12 4.16 -9.13
N PHE A 106 -4.22 4.93 -8.53
CA PHE A 106 -2.81 4.58 -8.49
C PHE A 106 -2.55 3.22 -7.83
N CYS A 107 -3.16 2.95 -6.66
CA CYS A 107 -3.00 1.68 -5.95
C CYS A 107 -3.53 0.48 -6.75
N VAL A 108 -4.67 0.63 -7.43
CA VAL A 108 -5.25 -0.42 -8.27
C VAL A 108 -4.38 -0.67 -9.50
N LEU A 109 -3.95 0.38 -10.20
CA LEU A 109 -3.07 0.25 -11.36
C LEU A 109 -1.71 -0.36 -10.99
N PHE A 110 -1.13 0.07 -9.87
CA PHE A 110 0.13 -0.47 -9.39
C PHE A 110 -0.03 -1.94 -8.96
N GLY A 111 -1.10 -2.28 -8.26
CA GLY A 111 -1.43 -3.66 -7.90
C GLY A 111 -1.63 -4.55 -9.14
N ALA A 112 -2.34 -4.08 -10.16
CA ALA A 112 -2.53 -4.77 -11.42
C ALA A 112 -1.19 -4.95 -12.17
N LEU A 113 -0.33 -3.93 -12.19
CA LEU A 113 1.02 -4.00 -12.73
C LEU A 113 1.82 -5.08 -12.01
N LEU A 114 1.81 -5.11 -10.68
CA LEU A 114 2.49 -6.15 -9.90
C LEU A 114 1.99 -7.56 -10.24
N LEU A 115 0.70 -7.74 -10.51
CA LEU A 115 0.15 -9.03 -10.95
C LEU A 115 0.66 -9.44 -12.34
N VAL A 116 0.74 -8.51 -13.29
CA VAL A 116 1.28 -8.77 -14.64
C VAL A 116 2.76 -9.18 -14.55
N PHE A 117 3.55 -8.49 -13.74
CA PHE A 117 4.96 -8.80 -13.54
C PHE A 117 5.23 -9.96 -12.57
N PHE A 118 4.19 -10.50 -11.91
CA PHE A 118 4.35 -11.52 -10.88
C PHE A 118 5.08 -12.77 -11.38
N LYS A 119 4.79 -13.24 -12.60
CA LYS A 119 5.49 -14.40 -13.19
C LYS A 119 6.99 -14.16 -13.33
N LYS A 120 7.37 -12.95 -13.75
CA LYS A 120 8.77 -12.56 -13.93
C LYS A 120 9.47 -12.36 -12.58
N LEU A 121 8.77 -11.76 -11.61
CA LEU A 121 9.27 -11.55 -10.27
C LEU A 121 9.53 -12.89 -9.55
N ASN A 122 8.60 -13.84 -9.65
CA ASN A 122 8.75 -15.16 -9.03
C ASN A 122 9.89 -15.99 -9.66
N ALA A 123 10.12 -15.84 -10.97
CA ALA A 123 11.25 -16.46 -11.65
C ALA A 123 12.59 -15.90 -11.14
N LEU A 124 12.69 -14.59 -10.91
CA LEU A 124 13.91 -13.93 -10.43
C LEU A 124 14.21 -14.23 -8.96
N THR A 125 13.18 -14.41 -8.13
CA THR A 125 13.34 -14.73 -6.71
C THR A 125 13.63 -16.21 -6.45
N HIS A 126 13.83 -17.03 -7.50
CA HIS A 126 14.14 -18.46 -7.39
C HIS A 126 13.16 -19.24 -6.48
N GLY A 127 11.90 -18.81 -6.40
CA GLY A 127 10.93 -19.42 -5.49
C GLY A 127 11.20 -19.15 -4.01
N ALA A 128 11.87 -18.05 -3.65
CA ALA A 128 12.07 -17.64 -2.25
C ALA A 128 10.74 -17.50 -1.45
N GLU A 129 9.61 -17.38 -2.15
CA GLU A 129 8.26 -17.41 -1.55
C GLU A 129 7.88 -18.83 -1.06
N ASN A 130 8.39 -19.91 -1.67
CA ASN A 130 8.00 -21.32 -1.43
C ASN A 130 8.90 -22.10 -0.44
N ILE A 131 10.04 -21.54 0.01
CA ILE A 131 11.04 -22.28 0.80
C ILE A 131 10.58 -22.68 2.22
N ASN A 132 9.39 -22.28 2.67
CA ASN A 132 8.90 -22.53 4.03
C ASN A 132 7.49 -23.17 4.09
N GLU A 133 7.04 -23.86 3.03
CA GLU A 133 5.75 -24.59 3.05
C GLU A 133 5.89 -26.12 3.25
N ASN A 134 7.01 -26.59 3.84
CA ASN A 134 7.18 -27.98 4.27
C ASN A 134 7.44 -28.08 5.77
#